data_AF-A0A5B1MB18-F1
#
_entry.id   AF-A0A5B1MB18-F1
#
_cell.length_a   1.000
_cell.length_b   1.000
_cell.length_c   1.000
_cell.angle_alpha   90.00
_cell.angle_beta   90.00
_cell.angle_gamma   90.00
#
_symmetry.space_group_name_H-M   'P 1'
#
loop_
_entity.id
_entity.type
_entity.pdbx_description
1 polymer ?
#
loop_
_entity_poly.entity_id
_entity_poly.type
_entity_poly.pdbx_seq_one_letter_code
_entity_poly.pdbx_strand_id
1 'polypeptide(L)'
;MRLPHENVATVLVDPRALEDLELELMELDLRVWPVATAPICADGPRQAFQIRRTLLMRQRGAWDVAAEWTPVWISFGESWYDGAEPLPWAAHETLWRTLEAHGAHVRYQRRLGGVRPLHVPLEATG
;
A
#
# COMPACT_ATOMS: atom_id res chain seq x y z
N MET A 1 -15.87 -4.22 -20.43
CA MET A 1 -14.73 -3.36 -20.05
C MET A 1 -14.41 -3.60 -18.59
N ARG A 2 -13.12 -3.78 -18.22
CA ARG A 2 -12.72 -3.79 -16.79
C ARG A 2 -12.85 -2.37 -16.26
N LEU A 3 -13.37 -2.22 -15.04
CA LEU A 3 -13.34 -0.94 -14.34
C LEU A 3 -11.88 -0.47 -14.20
N PRO A 4 -11.60 0.84 -14.31
CA PRO A 4 -10.27 1.36 -14.01
C PRO A 4 -9.90 0.95 -12.59
N HIS A 5 -8.69 0.41 -12.43
CA HIS A 5 -8.15 -0.03 -11.15
C HIS A 5 -6.75 0.52 -11.00
N GLU A 6 -6.38 0.82 -9.77
CA GLU A 6 -5.02 1.24 -9.44
C GLU A 6 -4.28 0.05 -8.84
N ASN A 7 -3.06 -0.17 -9.34
CA ASN A 7 -2.20 -1.25 -8.86
C ASN A 7 -1.54 -0.83 -7.56
N VAL A 8 -1.78 -1.61 -6.50
CA VAL A 8 -1.24 -1.34 -5.18
C VAL A 8 -0.61 -2.57 -4.56
N ALA A 9 0.44 -2.37 -3.75
CA ALA A 9 0.87 -3.38 -2.81
C ALA A 9 0.02 -3.30 -1.53
N THR A 10 -0.34 -4.45 -0.97
CA THR A 10 -0.98 -4.52 0.35
C THR A 10 0.06 -4.94 1.39
N VAL A 11 0.28 -4.08 2.37
CA VAL A 11 1.36 -4.24 3.37
C VAL A 11 0.79 -4.04 4.77
N LEU A 12 1.26 -4.84 5.73
CA LEU A 12 1.12 -4.55 7.16
C LEU A 12 2.37 -3.83 7.61
N VAL A 13 2.22 -2.67 8.24
CA VAL A 13 3.32 -1.80 8.69
C VAL A 13 3.21 -1.61 10.19
N ASP A 14 4.33 -1.80 10.90
CA ASP A 14 4.46 -1.42 12.31
C ASP A 14 4.08 0.07 12.47
N PRO A 15 3.10 0.41 13.32
CA PRO A 15 2.68 1.80 13.50
C PRO A 15 3.82 2.76 13.84
N ARG A 16 4.91 2.26 14.46
CA ARG A 16 6.08 3.07 14.83
C ARG A 16 6.98 3.43 13.64
N ALA A 17 6.93 2.64 12.57
CA ALA A 17 7.75 2.83 11.37
C ALA A 17 6.95 3.43 10.20
N LEU A 18 5.66 3.70 10.41
CA LEU A 18 4.77 4.14 9.34
C LEU A 18 5.18 5.49 8.75
N GLU A 19 5.52 6.46 9.62
CA GLU A 19 5.96 7.80 9.21
C GLU A 19 7.29 7.75 8.45
N ASP A 20 8.29 7.05 9.00
CA ASP A 20 9.60 6.89 8.35
C ASP A 20 9.48 6.19 6.99
N LEU A 21 8.66 5.13 6.90
CA LEU A 21 8.40 4.43 5.65
C LEU A 21 7.68 5.32 4.63
N GLU A 22 6.71 6.12 5.07
CA GLU A 22 6.00 7.06 4.20
C GLU A 22 6.94 8.09 3.59
N LEU A 23 7.83 8.68 4.40
CA LEU A 23 8.83 9.64 3.93
C LEU A 23 9.75 9.04 2.85
N GLU A 24 10.30 7.84 3.10
CA GLU A 24 11.18 7.18 2.13
C GLU A 24 10.44 6.81 0.83
N LEU A 25 9.20 6.34 0.93
CA LEU A 25 8.38 6.01 -0.23
C LEU A 25 8.04 7.27 -1.05
N MET A 26 7.77 8.40 -0.39
CA MET A 26 7.48 9.66 -1.07
C MET A 26 8.67 10.15 -1.92
N GLU A 27 9.90 9.99 -1.44
CA GLU A 27 11.11 10.33 -2.22
C GLU A 27 11.23 9.52 -3.52
N LEU A 28 10.63 8.33 -3.54
CA LEU A 28 10.58 7.41 -4.67
C LEU A 28 9.30 7.56 -5.51
N ASP A 29 8.51 8.62 -5.26
CA ASP A 29 7.19 8.84 -5.86
C ASP A 29 6.25 7.63 -5.67
N LEU A 30 6.29 7.02 -4.49
CA LEU A 30 5.36 6.01 -4.01
C LEU A 30 4.50 6.63 -2.90
N ARG A 31 3.23 6.23 -2.82
CA ARG A 31 2.27 6.83 -1.87
C ARG A 31 1.70 5.80 -0.92
N VAL A 32 1.70 6.11 0.37
CA VAL A 32 1.14 5.27 1.42
C VAL A 32 -0.30 5.67 1.70
N TRP A 33 -1.18 4.70 1.78
CA TRP A 33 -2.59 4.89 2.06
C TRP A 33 -3.02 3.94 3.18
N PRO A 34 -3.09 4.41 4.44
CA PRO A 34 -3.69 3.62 5.50
C PRO A 34 -5.12 3.22 5.13
N VAL A 35 -5.40 1.91 5.10
CA VAL A 35 -6.71 1.41 4.63
C VAL A 35 -7.86 1.97 5.45
N ALA A 36 -7.62 2.25 6.74
CA ALA A 36 -8.63 2.77 7.65
C ALA A 36 -9.14 4.16 7.27
N THR A 37 -8.34 4.95 6.55
CA THR A 37 -8.62 6.35 6.20
C THR A 37 -8.57 6.61 4.69
N ALA A 38 -8.28 5.59 3.89
CA ALA A 38 -8.22 5.72 2.44
C ALA A 38 -9.57 6.20 1.86
N PRO A 39 -9.57 7.14 0.90
CA PRO A 39 -10.78 7.81 0.42
C PRO A 39 -11.76 6.85 -0.28
N ILE A 40 -11.27 5.70 -0.74
CA ILE A 40 -12.09 4.69 -1.40
C ILE A 40 -12.86 3.80 -0.41
N CYS A 41 -12.66 3.93 0.90
CA CYS A 41 -13.25 3.06 1.90
C CYS A 41 -14.44 3.71 2.61
N ALA A 42 -15.66 3.19 2.40
CA ALA A 42 -16.87 3.70 3.08
C ALA A 42 -16.88 3.38 4.59
N ASP A 43 -16.36 2.21 4.98
CA ASP A 43 -16.09 1.82 6.38
C ASP A 43 -14.64 1.32 6.45
N GLY A 44 -13.71 2.29 6.47
CA GLY A 44 -12.28 2.03 6.48
C GLY A 44 -11.80 1.17 7.65
N PRO A 45 -12.18 1.44 8.91
CA PRO A 45 -11.75 0.63 10.06
C PRO A 45 -12.15 -0.84 9.92
N ARG A 46 -13.36 -1.12 9.44
CA ARG A 46 -13.79 -2.50 9.17
C ARG A 46 -12.97 -3.15 8.06
N GLN A 47 -12.72 -2.42 6.97
CA GLN A 47 -11.95 -2.94 5.86
C GLN A 47 -10.49 -3.22 6.25
N ALA A 48 -9.87 -2.33 7.02
CA ALA A 48 -8.55 -2.51 7.61
C ALA A 48 -8.48 -3.80 8.45
N PHE A 49 -9.45 -3.99 9.36
CA PHE A 49 -9.52 -5.21 10.17
C PHE A 49 -9.63 -6.48 9.30
N GLN A 50 -10.50 -6.47 8.28
CA GLN A 50 -10.70 -7.60 7.38
C GLN A 50 -9.45 -7.95 6.57
N ILE A 51 -8.76 -6.93 6.02
CA ILE A 51 -7.52 -7.12 5.27
C ILE A 51 -6.44 -7.71 6.17
N ARG A 52 -6.21 -7.11 7.35
CA ARG A 52 -5.22 -7.60 8.31
C ARG A 52 -5.48 -9.05 8.71
N ARG A 53 -6.72 -9.36 9.12
CA ARG A 53 -7.10 -10.73 9.48
C ARG A 53 -6.85 -11.71 8.33
N THR A 54 -7.19 -11.32 7.10
CA THR A 54 -6.97 -12.15 5.91
C THR A 54 -5.49 -12.43 5.66
N LEU A 55 -4.63 -11.42 5.78
CA LEU A 55 -3.19 -11.57 5.60
C LEU A 55 -2.58 -12.48 6.66
N LEU A 56 -2.90 -12.26 7.94
CA LEU A 56 -2.38 -13.07 9.05
C LEU A 56 -2.80 -14.54 8.92
N MET A 57 -4.08 -14.80 8.63
CA MET A 57 -4.62 -16.16 8.51
C MET A 57 -3.96 -16.95 7.36
N ARG A 58 -3.60 -16.28 6.25
CA ARG A 58 -2.89 -16.92 5.14
C ARG A 58 -1.49 -17.39 5.54
N GLN A 59 -0.88 -16.73 6.51
CA GLN A 59 0.51 -16.98 6.93
C GLN A 59 0.61 -17.94 8.13
N ARG A 60 -0.52 -18.43 8.64
CA ARG A 60 -0.59 -19.51 9.65
C ARG A 60 0.33 -19.28 10.86
N GLY A 61 0.31 -18.07 11.43
CA GLY A 61 1.09 -17.72 12.63
C GLY A 61 2.47 -17.10 12.34
N ALA A 62 2.99 -17.22 11.12
CA ALA A 62 4.31 -16.67 10.80
C ALA A 62 4.40 -15.14 10.97
N TRP A 63 3.26 -14.45 10.95
CA TRP A 63 3.16 -12.99 11.05
C TRP A 63 2.45 -12.52 12.33
N ASP A 64 2.40 -13.32 13.39
CA ASP A 64 1.69 -12.95 14.63
C ASP A 64 2.19 -11.65 15.27
N VAL A 65 3.48 -11.32 15.10
CA VAL A 65 4.04 -10.02 15.50
C VAL A 65 3.33 -8.82 14.87
N ALA A 66 2.71 -9.01 13.69
CA ALA A 66 1.99 -7.99 12.94
C ALA A 66 0.48 -7.97 13.24
N ALA A 67 0.03 -8.62 14.33
CA ALA A 67 -1.39 -8.71 14.70
C ALA A 67 -2.07 -7.34 14.86
N GLU A 68 -1.32 -6.34 15.31
CA GLU A 68 -1.81 -4.98 15.56
C GLU A 68 -1.31 -3.96 14.54
N TRP A 69 -0.54 -4.41 13.54
CA TRP A 69 0.06 -3.53 12.56
C TRP A 69 -0.99 -2.89 11.64
N THR A 70 -0.63 -1.74 11.08
CA THR A 70 -1.50 -0.94 10.23
C THR A 70 -1.50 -1.53 8.82
N PRO A 71 -2.66 -1.95 8.29
CA PRO A 71 -2.77 -2.30 6.89
C PRO A 71 -2.76 -1.04 6.03
N VAL A 72 -1.86 -1.00 5.06
CA VAL A 72 -1.72 0.09 4.09
C VAL A 72 -1.77 -0.45 2.67
N TRP A 73 -2.22 0.41 1.76
CA TRP A 73 -1.95 0.27 0.34
C TRP A 73 -0.78 1.17 -0.04
N ILE A 74 0.13 0.67 -0.87
CA ILE A 74 1.18 1.48 -1.47
C ILE A 74 0.90 1.57 -2.96
N SER A 75 0.69 2.78 -3.46
CA SER A 75 0.48 3.06 -4.87
C SER A 75 1.66 3.78 -5.51
N PHE A 76 1.66 3.83 -6.84
CA PHE A 76 2.70 4.45 -7.64
C PHE A 76 2.24 5.85 -8.05
N GLY A 77 3.11 6.85 -7.90
CA GLY A 77 2.89 8.20 -8.37
C GLY A 77 3.07 8.34 -9.88
N GLU A 78 2.86 9.55 -10.38
CA GLU A 78 2.80 9.86 -11.81
C GLU A 78 4.12 9.60 -12.53
N SER A 79 5.27 9.75 -11.85
CA SER A 79 6.58 9.57 -12.49
C SER A 79 6.85 8.13 -12.94
N TRP A 80 6.11 7.15 -12.39
CA TRP A 80 6.20 5.75 -12.77
C TRP A 80 5.37 5.40 -14.01
N TYR A 81 4.52 6.31 -14.49
CA TYR A 81 3.67 6.09 -15.65
C TYR A 81 4.17 6.91 -16.85
N ASP A 82 4.62 6.22 -17.90
CA ASP A 82 4.81 6.81 -19.23
C ASP A 82 3.74 6.27 -20.17
N GLY A 83 2.64 7.02 -20.33
CA GLY A 83 1.48 6.62 -21.13
C GLY A 83 0.58 5.59 -20.46
N ALA A 84 -0.05 4.72 -21.27
CA ALA A 84 -1.05 3.76 -20.81
C ALA A 84 -0.49 2.34 -20.76
N GLU A 85 0.09 1.98 -19.61
CA GLU A 85 0.47 0.62 -19.17
C GLU A 85 1.45 -0.19 -20.06
N PRO A 86 2.24 -1.10 -19.46
CA PRO A 86 2.29 -1.49 -18.04
C PRO A 86 3.27 -0.66 -17.19
N LEU A 87 3.13 -0.73 -15.86
CA LEU A 87 4.15 -0.23 -14.91
C LEU A 87 5.52 -0.84 -15.26
N PRO A 88 6.59 -0.02 -15.32
CA PRO A 88 7.91 -0.54 -15.64
C PRO A 88 8.40 -1.46 -14.53
N TRP A 89 9.16 -2.51 -14.89
CA TRP A 89 9.74 -3.44 -13.92
C TRP A 89 10.54 -2.73 -12.82
N ALA A 90 11.21 -1.63 -13.16
CA ALA A 90 11.94 -0.79 -12.22
C ALA A 90 11.05 -0.29 -11.05
N ALA A 91 9.78 0.04 -11.30
CA ALA A 91 8.85 0.46 -10.25
C ALA A 91 8.60 -0.67 -9.25
N HIS A 92 8.38 -1.90 -9.75
CA HIS A 92 8.19 -3.07 -8.91
C HIS A 92 9.45 -3.37 -8.08
N GLU A 93 10.62 -3.32 -8.72
CA GLU A 93 11.88 -3.58 -8.05
C GLU A 93 12.17 -2.57 -6.94
N THR A 94 11.98 -1.27 -7.21
CA THR A 94 12.13 -0.20 -6.22
C THR A 94 11.24 -0.46 -5.01
N LEU A 95 9.94 -0.68 -5.22
CA LEU A 95 9.01 -0.98 -4.13
C LEU A 95 9.44 -2.19 -3.29
N TRP A 96 9.79 -3.30 -3.93
CA TRP A 96 10.14 -4.51 -3.19
C TRP A 96 11.47 -4.40 -2.45
N ARG A 97 12.45 -3.70 -3.00
CA ARG A 97 13.74 -3.44 -2.34
C ARG A 97 13.56 -2.54 -1.12
N THR A 98 12.79 -1.47 -1.24
CA THR A 98 12.47 -0.59 -0.11
C THR A 98 11.75 -1.36 1.00
N LEU A 99 10.72 -2.15 0.67
CA LEU A 99 10.04 -2.96 1.68
C LEU A 99 10.92 -4.04 2.32
N GLU A 100 11.87 -4.61 1.57
CA GLU A 100 12.82 -5.59 2.11
C GLU A 100 13.81 -4.96 3.10
N ALA A 101 14.25 -3.72 2.84
CA ALA A 101 15.07 -2.95 3.77
C ALA A 101 14.36 -2.70 5.12
N HIS A 102 13.03 -2.58 5.10
CA HIS A 102 12.17 -2.45 6.28
C HIS A 102 11.67 -3.78 6.84
N GLY A 103 12.30 -4.91 6.50
CA GLY A 103 11.80 -6.26 6.80
C GLY A 103 11.52 -6.55 8.29
N ALA A 104 12.06 -5.78 9.24
CA ALA A 104 11.69 -5.87 10.65
C ALA A 104 10.31 -5.29 10.96
N HIS A 105 9.86 -4.30 10.18
CA HIS A 105 8.69 -3.45 10.43
C HIS A 105 7.58 -3.59 9.38
N VAL A 106 7.78 -4.38 8.32
CA VAL A 106 6.74 -4.61 7.30
C VAL A 106 6.48 -6.09 7.03
N ARG A 107 5.23 -6.44 6.71
CA ARG A 107 4.85 -7.77 6.20
C ARG A 107 3.99 -7.62 4.95
N TYR A 108 4.40 -8.26 3.88
CA TYR A 108 3.76 -8.14 2.58
C TYR A 108 3.89 -9.42 1.75
N GLN A 109 3.07 -9.50 0.70
CA GLN A 109 3.22 -10.50 -0.34
C GLN A 109 3.74 -9.77 -1.59
N ARG A 110 4.73 -10.33 -2.30
CA ARG A 110 5.30 -9.77 -3.53
C ARG A 110 4.32 -9.88 -4.71
N ARG A 111 3.23 -9.13 -4.63
CA ARG A 111 2.16 -9.06 -5.62
C ARG A 111 1.48 -7.71 -5.52
N LEU A 112 0.99 -7.23 -6.66
CA LEU A 112 0.08 -6.09 -6.70
C LEU A 112 -1.37 -6.58 -6.77
N GLY A 113 -2.27 -5.82 -6.17
CA GLY A 113 -3.71 -5.98 -6.30
C GLY A 113 -4.32 -4.74 -6.93
N GLY A 114 -5.49 -4.88 -7.55
CA GLY A 114 -6.26 -3.75 -8.05
C GLY A 114 -7.21 -3.23 -6.99
N VAL A 115 -7.17 -1.92 -6.72
CA VAL A 115 -8.17 -1.21 -5.92
C VAL A 115 -8.87 -0.17 -6.79
N ARG A 116 -9.95 0.45 -6.27
CA ARG A 116 -10.48 1.65 -6.91
C ARG A 116 -9.41 2.75 -6.90
N PRO A 117 -9.36 3.62 -7.93
CA PRO A 117 -8.40 4.72 -7.97
C PRO A 117 -8.37 5.53 -6.67
N LEU A 118 -7.19 5.63 -6.09
CA LEU A 118 -6.85 6.38 -4.90
C LEU A 118 -6.51 7.81 -5.32
N HIS A 119 -7.53 8.57 -5.72
CA HIS A 119 -7.35 9.99 -5.98
C HIS A 119 -7.18 10.74 -4.66
N VAL A 120 -6.09 11.48 -4.54
CA VAL A 120 -6.04 12.59 -3.57
C VAL A 120 -7.08 13.60 -4.04
N PRO A 121 -8.00 14.08 -3.18
CA PRO A 121 -8.78 15.27 -3.51
C PRO A 121 -7.77 16.41 -3.76
N LEU A 122 -7.68 16.89 -5.00
CA LEU A 122 -7.04 18.18 -5.25
C LEU A 122 -7.72 19.17 -4.32
N GLU A 123 -6.95 19.81 -3.44
CA GLU A 123 -7.46 20.92 -2.64
C GLU A 123 -8.17 21.86 -3.61
N ALA A 124 -9.46 22.09 -3.39
CA ALA A 124 -10.18 23.11 -4.13
C ALA A 124 -9.51 24.44 -3.77
N THR A 125 -8.64 24.92 -4.64
CA THR A 125 -8.11 26.28 -4.57
C THR A 125 -9.32 27.20 -4.52
N GLY A 126 -9.47 27.91 -3.41
CA GLY A 126 -10.61 28.81 -3.13
C GLY A 126 -10.70 30.00 -4.07
#